data_AF-A0A2S9J0L1-F1
#
_entry.id   AF-A0A2S9J0L1-F1
#
_cell.length_a   1.000
_cell.length_b   1.000
_cell.length_c   1.000
_cell.angle_alpha   90.00
_cell.angle_beta   90.00
_cell.angle_gamma   90.00
#
_symmetry.space_group_name_H-M   'P 1'
#
loop_
_entity.id
_entity.type
_entity.pdbx_description
1 polymer ?
#
loop_
_entity_poly.entity_id
_entity_poly.type
_entity_poly.pdbx_seq_one_letter_code
_entity_poly.pdbx_strand_id
1 'polypeptide(L)'
;MKRTLNIDVTSFYQTQFKRLKWTLSDETENGTEIAIEEESTTDKAEIREAIEDHIDYIAAALPEGRLLSDYEATLSFDPQIEERRKEEFTTIFNEFNTRDESD
;
A
#
# COMPACT_ATOMS: atom_id res chain seq x y z
N MET A 1 -15.91 4.29 -12.43
CA MET A 1 -14.46 4.52 -12.42
C MET A 1 -13.86 3.51 -11.46
N LYS A 2 -12.91 2.70 -11.91
CA LYS A 2 -12.20 1.76 -11.04
C LYS A 2 -10.90 2.41 -10.58
N ARG A 3 -10.67 2.41 -9.26
CA ARG A 3 -9.42 2.88 -8.65
C ARG A 3 -8.80 1.75 -7.88
N THR A 4 -7.55 1.44 -8.15
CA THR A 4 -6.83 0.36 -7.47
C THR A 4 -5.52 0.86 -6.91
N LEU A 5 -5.18 0.36 -5.72
CA LEU A 5 -3.89 0.52 -5.09
C LEU A 5 -3.23 -0.85 -5.03
N ASN A 6 -2.27 -1.11 -5.91
CA ASN A 6 -1.53 -2.36 -5.91
C ASN A 6 -0.29 -2.19 -5.02
N ILE A 7 -0.15 -3.01 -3.99
CA ILE A 7 1.01 -3.01 -3.09
C ILE A 7 1.84 -4.26 -3.37
N ASP A 8 3.12 -4.09 -3.71
CA ASP A 8 4.07 -5.20 -3.79
C ASP A 8 4.74 -5.41 -2.42
N VAL A 9 4.14 -6.29 -1.62
CA VAL A 9 4.62 -6.62 -0.27
C VAL A 9 5.95 -7.39 -0.32
N THR A 10 6.31 -7.96 -1.48
CA THR A 10 7.58 -8.67 -1.63
C THR A 10 8.76 -7.75 -1.38
N SER A 11 8.70 -6.53 -1.92
CA SER A 11 9.73 -5.53 -1.75
C SER A 11 10.05 -5.24 -0.27
N PHE A 12 9.03 -5.34 0.61
CA PHE A 12 9.14 -5.05 2.04
C PHE A 12 10.04 -6.04 2.77
N TYR A 13 10.02 -7.31 2.36
CA TYR A 13 10.81 -8.36 3.01
C TYR A 13 12.16 -8.63 2.35
N GLN A 14 12.40 -8.10 1.15
CA GLN A 14 13.66 -8.31 0.40
C GLN A 14 14.79 -7.39 0.84
N THR A 15 14.50 -6.30 1.54
CA THR A 15 15.48 -5.26 1.88
C THR A 15 15.54 -5.01 3.39
N GLN A 16 16.70 -4.60 3.89
CA GLN A 16 16.85 -4.20 5.29
C GLN A 16 16.08 -2.90 5.63
N PHE A 17 15.68 -2.14 4.62
CA PHE A 17 15.01 -0.83 4.74
C PHE A 17 13.50 -0.90 4.49
N LYS A 18 12.90 -2.07 4.66
CA LYS A 18 11.45 -2.32 4.53
C LYS A 18 10.82 -1.54 3.38
N ARG A 19 11.44 -1.59 2.21
CA ARG A 19 10.98 -0.84 1.03
C ARG A 19 9.60 -1.34 0.61
N LEU A 20 8.62 -0.47 0.39
CA LEU A 20 7.32 -0.85 -0.14
C LEU A 20 7.10 -0.18 -1.50
N LYS A 21 6.97 -1.00 -2.53
CA LYS A 21 6.56 -0.55 -3.87
C LYS A 21 5.05 -0.58 -4.00
N TRP A 22 4.51 0.42 -4.67
CA TRP A 22 3.08 0.51 -4.88
C TRP A 22 2.72 1.20 -6.19
N THR A 23 1.53 0.89 -6.70
CA THR A 23 1.00 1.45 -7.94
C THR A 23 -0.44 1.87 -7.74
N LEU A 24 -0.73 3.15 -7.96
CA LEU A 24 -2.10 3.68 -8.04
C LEU A 24 -2.55 3.63 -9.49
N SER A 25 -3.65 2.96 -9.78
CA SER A 25 -4.30 2.99 -11.09
C SER A 25 -5.66 3.66 -10.98
N ASP A 26 -5.90 4.70 -11.77
CA ASP A 26 -7.20 5.37 -11.92
C ASP A 26 -7.70 5.17 -13.36
N GLU A 27 -8.78 4.41 -13.51
CA GLU A 27 -9.47 4.27 -14.79
C GLU A 27 -10.47 5.42 -14.94
N THR A 28 -10.12 6.37 -15.82
CA THR A 28 -10.98 7.51 -16.17
C THR A 28 -12.18 7.06 -17.02
N GLU A 29 -13.25 7.86 -17.05
CA GLU A 29 -14.47 7.59 -17.84
C GLU A 29 -14.21 7.40 -19.35
N ASN A 30 -13.08 7.89 -19.86
CA ASN A 30 -12.68 7.74 -21.26
C ASN A 30 -11.82 6.47 -21.52
N GLY A 31 -11.67 5.59 -20.52
CA GLY A 31 -10.85 4.38 -20.62
C GLY A 31 -9.33 4.66 -20.63
N THR A 32 -8.91 5.86 -20.26
CA THR A 32 -7.48 6.16 -20.03
C THR A 32 -7.13 5.74 -18.61
N GLU A 33 -6.16 4.84 -18.49
CA GLU A 33 -5.58 4.44 -17.21
C GLU A 33 -4.43 5.39 -16.86
N ILE A 34 -4.54 6.04 -15.70
CA ILE A 34 -3.44 6.79 -15.11
C ILE A 34 -2.82 5.88 -14.05
N ALA A 35 -1.59 5.43 -14.28
CA ALA A 35 -0.82 4.64 -13.34
C ALA A 35 0.30 5.49 -12.74
N ILE A 36 0.32 5.62 -11.42
CA ILE A 36 1.43 6.21 -10.66
C ILE A 36 2.14 5.06 -9.96
N GLU A 37 3.39 4.80 -10.33
CA GLU A 37 4.25 3.82 -9.68
C GLU A 37 5.29 4.57 -8.84
N GLU A 38 5.30 4.28 -7.54
CA GLU A 38 6.17 4.92 -6.56
C GLU A 38 6.66 3.88 -5.55
N GLU A 39 7.58 4.32 -4.70
CA GLU A 39 8.12 3.50 -3.63
C GLU A 39 8.37 4.32 -2.38
N SER A 40 8.20 3.70 -1.21
CA SER A 40 8.55 4.30 0.07
C SER A 40 9.50 3.39 0.85
N THR A 41 10.36 3.99 1.66
CA THR A 41 11.34 3.29 2.49
C THR A 41 11.23 3.79 3.92
N THR A 42 11.40 2.89 4.89
CA THR A 42 11.35 3.22 6.31
C THR A 42 12.44 2.46 7.06
N ASP A 43 13.08 3.14 8.02
CA ASP A 43 14.08 2.55 8.91
C ASP A 43 13.47 1.95 10.19
N LYS A 44 12.13 1.96 10.31
CA LYS A 44 11.41 1.43 11.46
C LYS A 44 11.68 -0.05 11.66
N ALA A 45 12.04 -0.43 12.89
CA ALA A 45 12.31 -1.82 13.24
C ALA A 45 11.03 -2.65 13.42
N GLU A 46 9.97 -2.07 13.96
CA GLU A 46 8.68 -2.76 14.12
C GLU A 46 7.88 -2.78 12.81
N ILE A 47 7.26 -3.92 12.49
CA ILE A 47 6.46 -4.06 11.26
C ILE A 47 5.26 -3.11 11.26
N ARG A 48 4.66 -2.89 12.44
CA ARG A 48 3.51 -2.02 12.61
C ARG A 48 3.81 -0.57 12.28
N GLU A 49 4.84 0.00 12.90
CA GLU A 49 5.28 1.38 12.61
C GLU A 49 5.71 1.54 11.15
N ALA A 50 6.39 0.53 10.59
CA ALA A 50 6.79 0.59 9.19
C ALA A 50 5.58 0.64 8.24
N ILE A 51 4.55 -0.17 8.48
CA ILE A 51 3.32 -0.17 7.67
C ILE A 51 2.56 1.16 7.82
N GLU A 52 2.50 1.72 9.04
CA GLU A 52 1.91 3.05 9.29
C GLU A 52 2.63 4.13 8.48
N ASP A 53 3.97 4.19 8.56
CA ASP A 53 4.76 5.12 7.75
C ASP A 53 4.44 4.98 6.25
N HIS A 54 4.39 3.75 5.73
CA HIS A 54 4.09 3.53 4.30
C HIS A 54 2.71 4.02 3.91
N ILE A 55 1.70 3.82 4.76
CA ILE A 55 0.33 4.27 4.51
C ILE A 55 0.28 5.79 4.50
N ASP A 56 0.97 6.45 5.42
CA ASP A 56 1.11 7.92 5.41
C ASP A 56 1.81 8.42 4.13
N TYR A 57 2.87 7.72 3.67
CA TYR A 57 3.53 8.05 2.41
C TYR A 57 2.59 7.91 1.21
N ILE A 58 1.79 6.84 1.15
CA ILE A 58 0.85 6.62 0.05
C ILE A 58 -0.25 7.70 0.10
N ALA A 59 -0.80 7.98 1.27
CA ALA A 59 -1.82 9.02 1.47
C ALA A 59 -1.31 10.40 1.02
N ALA A 60 -0.06 10.74 1.33
CA ALA A 60 0.56 11.99 0.93
C ALA A 60 0.84 12.09 -0.59
N ALA A 61 0.99 10.95 -1.26
CA ALA A 61 1.21 10.88 -2.71
C ALA A 61 -0.09 10.86 -3.52
N LEU A 62 -1.25 10.75 -2.86
CA LEU A 62 -2.54 10.82 -3.54
C LEU A 62 -2.79 12.21 -4.15
N PRO A 63 -3.48 12.29 -5.31
CA PRO A 63 -3.92 13.56 -5.86
C PRO A 63 -4.80 14.34 -4.88
N GLU A 64 -4.73 15.67 -4.90
CA GLU A 64 -5.54 16.52 -4.01
C GLU A 64 -7.04 16.15 -4.06
N GLY A 65 -7.64 15.96 -2.89
CA GLY A 65 -9.05 15.59 -2.75
C GLY A 65 -9.36 14.10 -2.96
N ARG A 66 -8.34 13.25 -3.06
CA ARG A 66 -8.48 11.79 -3.01
C ARG A 66 -8.10 11.24 -1.64
N LEU A 67 -8.80 10.18 -1.22
CA LEU A 67 -8.51 9.44 0.00
C LEU A 67 -8.08 8.02 -0.35
N LEU A 68 -7.34 7.36 0.55
CA LEU A 68 -6.97 5.94 0.39
C LEU A 68 -8.20 5.04 0.24
N SER A 69 -9.28 5.37 0.95
CA SER A 69 -10.57 4.67 0.89
C SER A 69 -11.24 4.75 -0.49
N ASP A 70 -10.83 5.68 -1.36
CA ASP A 70 -11.30 5.71 -2.75
C ASP A 70 -10.70 4.57 -3.61
N TYR A 71 -9.64 3.91 -3.14
CA TYR A 71 -8.89 2.90 -3.88
C TYR A 71 -9.14 1.49 -3.33
N GLU A 72 -9.42 0.55 -4.23
CA GLU A 72 -9.42 -0.88 -3.90
C GLU A 72 -7.96 -1.35 -3.73
N ALA A 73 -7.54 -1.56 -2.49
CA ALA A 73 -6.19 -2.03 -2.17
C ALA A 73 -6.05 -3.53 -2.46
N THR A 74 -5.04 -3.88 -3.27
CA THR A 74 -4.68 -5.27 -3.59
C THR A 74 -3.23 -5.52 -3.15
N LEU A 75 -3.04 -6.54 -2.32
CA LEU A 75 -1.71 -6.94 -1.85
C LEU A 75 -1.16 -8.08 -2.70
N SER A 76 0.02 -7.88 -3.27
CA SER A 76 0.76 -8.90 -4.00
C SER A 76 1.92 -9.44 -3.16
N PHE A 77 2.03 -10.76 -3.10
CA PHE A 77 3.07 -11.44 -2.33
C PHE A 77 3.79 -12.47 -3.19
N ASP A 78 5.12 -12.52 -3.09
CA ASP A 78 5.88 -13.62 -3.64
C ASP A 78 5.54 -14.96 -2.93
N PRO A 79 5.45 -16.07 -3.68
CA PRO A 79 5.17 -17.38 -3.10
C PRO A 79 6.20 -17.82 -2.05
N GLN A 80 7.43 -17.30 -2.08
CA GLN A 80 8.50 -17.64 -1.14
C GLN A 80 8.34 -16.98 0.23
N ILE A 81 7.49 -15.97 0.37
CA ILE A 81 7.21 -15.34 1.67
C ILE A 81 6.40 -16.31 2.53
N GLU A 82 6.83 -16.49 3.78
CA GLU A 82 6.15 -17.34 4.76
C GLU A 82 4.69 -16.89 4.97
N GLU A 83 3.75 -17.83 5.01
CA GLU A 83 2.31 -17.55 5.15
C GLU A 83 2.02 -16.64 6.35
N ARG A 84 2.65 -16.93 7.50
CA ARG A 84 2.52 -16.12 8.72
C ARG A 84 2.90 -14.65 8.51
N ARG A 85 3.91 -14.35 7.69
CA ARG A 85 4.32 -12.97 7.39
C ARG A 85 3.34 -12.28 6.44
N LYS A 86 2.72 -13.04 5.53
CA LYS A 86 1.65 -12.53 4.66
C LYS A 86 0.44 -12.15 5.50
N GLU A 87 0.03 -13.03 6.41
CA GLU A 87 -1.08 -12.79 7.34
C GLU A 87 -0.82 -11.60 8.27
N GLU A 88 0.38 -11.51 8.86
CA GLU A 88 0.78 -10.41 9.73
C GLU A 88 0.73 -9.07 8.98
N PHE A 89 1.36 -8.99 7.80
CA PHE A 89 1.33 -7.77 6.98
C PHE A 89 -0.10 -7.39 6.61
N THR A 90 -0.90 -8.35 6.11
CA THR A 90 -2.28 -8.09 5.67
C THR A 90 -3.15 -7.58 6.80
N THR A 91 -3.01 -8.17 8.00
CA THR A 91 -3.80 -7.77 9.18
C THR A 91 -3.48 -6.34 9.58
N ILE A 92 -2.20 -6.00 9.68
CA ILE A 92 -1.75 -4.67 10.08
C ILE A 92 -2.11 -3.63 9.00
N PHE A 93 -1.85 -3.95 7.74
CA PHE A 93 -2.20 -3.08 6.61
C PHE A 93 -3.68 -2.75 6.60
N ASN A 94 -4.55 -3.74 6.75
CA ASN A 94 -6.01 -3.52 6.78
C ASN A 94 -6.45 -2.68 7.98
N GLU A 95 -5.83 -2.86 9.16
CA GLU A 95 -6.12 -2.04 10.34
C GLU A 95 -5.87 -0.55 10.05
N PHE A 96 -4.73 -0.21 9.46
CA PHE A 96 -4.40 1.18 9.14
C PHE A 96 -5.15 1.72 7.92
N ASN A 97 -5.34 0.90 6.88
CA ASN A 97 -6.08 1.31 5.68
C ASN A 97 -7.55 1.61 5.96
N THR A 98 -8.15 0.97 6.97
CA THR A 98 -9.55 1.19 7.39
C THR A 98 -9.70 2.20 8.54
N ARG A 99 -8.62 2.58 9.21
CA ARG A 99 -8.65 3.52 10.37
C ARG A 99 -9.16 4.91 10.00
N ASP A 100 -9.11 5.30 8.72
CA ASP A 100 -9.62 6.58 8.23
C ASP A 100 -11.17 6.68 8.23
N GLU A 101 -11.88 5.55 8.38
CA GLU A 101 -13.36 5.54 8.40
C GLU A 101 -13.99 5.72 9.80
N SER A 102 -13.20 5.89 10.87
CA SER A 102 -13.70 5.80 12.25
C SER A 102 -13.65 7.08 13.12
N ASP A 103 -13.43 8.27 12.56
CA ASP A 103 -13.50 9.54 13.34
C ASP A 103 -14.62 10.50 12.87
#